data_AF-A0A1W1CRJ3-F1
#
_entry.id   AF-A0A1W1CRJ3-F1
#
_cell.length_a   1.000
_cell.length_b   1.000
_cell.length_c   1.000
_cell.angle_alpha   90.00
_cell.angle_beta   90.00
_cell.angle_gamma   90.00
#
_symmetry.space_group_name_H-M   'P 1'
#
loop_
_entity.id
_entity.type
_entity.pdbx_description
1 polymer ?
#
loop_
_entity_poly.entity_id
_entity_poly.type
_entity_poly.pdbx_seq_one_letter_code
_entity_poly.pdbx_strand_id
1 'polypeptide(L)'
;MKKTSLIAAALVASFGIVGCGGGSSSDGAAVSTKDVAVSGKAIDPELISATVCLDLNRDGNCSANELSATTDGNGKYQLNVSSDQMNGNYSLVAVNGVDEESGEAFKGTLIADINGTSQNITPLTTLMHEQMQYGSDQMQKMEDSVGLSFDDMQKNIITLANDGNTTALKVALVLEKSAEAIDPKDTIKFFEDLAQKIDVSGKADNLVSLILEITPDSLKSQISSLIDTIMNAKASDAYDLAEKARSKAAELGIDQDEMSKKMPHDMPGTPDTNGTTKPGNPDMPKF
;
A
#
# COMPACT_ATOMS: atom_id res chain seq x y z
N MET A 1 64.77 -44.03 54.11
CA MET A 1 65.60 -45.01 53.38
C MET A 1 64.71 -45.71 52.36
N LYS A 2 65.13 -45.79 51.09
CA LYS A 2 64.96 -46.94 50.15
C LYS A 2 63.51 -47.35 49.83
N LYS A 3 63.02 -47.56 48.60
CA LYS A 3 63.57 -47.72 47.25
C LYS A 3 62.38 -47.63 46.27
N THR A 4 62.73 -47.27 45.05
CA THR A 4 61.98 -47.13 43.80
C THR A 4 61.36 -48.41 43.22
N SER A 5 60.42 -48.18 42.28
CA SER A 5 60.23 -48.85 40.97
C SER A 5 59.04 -49.81 40.75
N LEU A 6 58.10 -49.32 39.91
CA LEU A 6 57.72 -49.80 38.55
C LEU A 6 57.31 -51.28 38.35
N ILE A 7 56.15 -51.51 37.68
CA ILE A 7 55.99 -51.96 36.27
C ILE A 7 54.55 -52.48 35.99
N ALA A 8 53.96 -51.93 34.91
CA ALA A 8 53.02 -52.46 33.89
C ALA A 8 51.87 -53.45 34.19
N ALA A 9 50.69 -53.17 33.60
CA ALA A 9 50.14 -53.94 32.46
C ALA A 9 48.80 -53.34 31.99
N ALA A 10 48.68 -53.09 30.69
CA ALA A 10 47.44 -52.72 29.99
C ALA A 10 46.65 -53.98 29.59
N LEU A 11 45.31 -53.90 29.58
CA LEU A 11 44.41 -54.71 28.75
C LEU A 11 42.99 -54.10 28.84
N VAL A 12 42.59 -53.38 27.78
CA VAL A 12 41.22 -52.87 27.59
C VAL A 12 40.46 -53.92 26.78
N ALA A 13 39.39 -54.46 27.36
CA ALA A 13 38.47 -55.39 26.72
C ALA A 13 37.07 -54.75 26.61
N SER A 14 36.51 -54.85 25.41
CA SER A 14 35.28 -54.22 24.95
C SER A 14 34.03 -55.08 25.19
N PHE A 15 32.87 -54.44 25.06
CA PHE A 15 31.51 -54.96 24.83
C PHE A 15 30.67 -55.44 26.02
N GLY A 16 29.69 -54.60 26.37
CA GLY A 16 28.40 -54.99 26.93
C GLY A 16 27.30 -54.15 26.27
N ILE A 17 26.56 -54.75 25.34
CA ILE A 17 25.34 -54.19 24.74
C ILE A 17 24.23 -54.34 25.79
N VAL A 18 23.65 -53.22 26.23
CA VAL A 18 22.49 -53.20 27.11
C VAL A 18 21.34 -52.49 26.40
N GLY A 19 20.23 -53.21 26.26
CA GLY A 19 18.91 -52.70 26.61
C GLY A 19 18.21 -51.78 25.62
N CYS A 20 17.44 -52.39 24.72
CA CYS A 20 16.23 -51.82 24.14
C CYS A 20 15.24 -51.45 25.26
N GLY A 21 14.69 -50.23 25.25
CA GLY A 21 13.66 -49.81 26.21
C GLY A 21 13.22 -48.36 26.10
N GLY A 22 12.27 -48.09 25.19
CA GLY A 22 11.13 -47.19 25.45
C GLY A 22 11.31 -45.67 25.43
N GLY A 23 10.80 -45.05 24.35
CA GLY A 23 9.97 -43.84 24.44
C GLY A 23 10.67 -42.48 24.47
N SER A 24 10.66 -41.77 23.35
CA SER A 24 10.08 -40.41 23.26
C SER A 24 10.11 -39.91 21.82
N SER A 25 8.99 -39.28 21.50
CA SER A 25 8.63 -38.41 20.39
C SER A 25 9.72 -38.04 19.38
N SER A 26 9.31 -38.19 18.12
CA SER A 26 9.91 -37.62 16.91
C SER A 26 10.43 -36.19 17.11
N ASP A 27 11.75 -36.03 17.20
CA ASP A 27 12.41 -34.78 16.87
C ASP A 27 12.39 -34.62 15.34
N GLY A 28 11.25 -34.17 14.83
CA GLY A 28 11.24 -33.43 13.59
C GLY A 28 12.02 -32.15 13.85
N ALA A 29 13.24 -32.07 13.31
CA ALA A 29 14.02 -30.84 13.35
C ALA A 29 13.14 -29.71 12.81
N ALA A 30 12.65 -28.85 13.71
CA ALA A 30 11.99 -27.63 13.32
C ALA A 30 13.01 -26.84 12.50
N VAL A 31 12.76 -26.70 11.20
CA VAL A 31 13.45 -25.72 10.38
C VAL A 31 13.07 -24.38 10.99
N SER A 32 13.96 -23.82 11.81
CA SER A 32 13.84 -22.43 12.25
C SER A 32 13.98 -21.57 11.02
N THR A 33 12.86 -21.27 10.36
CA THR A 33 12.80 -20.18 9.40
C THR A 33 13.19 -18.93 10.17
N LYS A 34 14.37 -18.38 9.89
CA LYS A 34 14.74 -17.10 10.48
C LYS A 34 13.81 -16.05 9.88
N ASP A 35 13.03 -15.44 10.74
CA ASP A 35 12.24 -14.27 10.40
C ASP A 35 13.19 -13.11 10.11
N VAL A 36 12.91 -12.42 9.02
CA VAL A 36 13.59 -11.22 8.54
C VAL A 36 12.60 -10.07 8.71
N ALA A 37 13.04 -8.98 9.35
CA ALA A 37 12.24 -7.79 9.47
C ALA A 37 12.31 -6.97 8.18
N VAL A 38 11.18 -6.83 7.49
CA VAL A 38 10.98 -5.86 6.41
C VAL A 38 10.30 -4.63 7.00
N SER A 39 10.78 -3.45 6.66
CA SER A 39 10.25 -2.20 7.19
C SER A 39 10.31 -1.08 6.16
N GLY A 40 9.51 -0.05 6.38
CA GLY A 40 9.50 1.15 5.55
C GLY A 40 8.34 2.04 5.95
N LYS A 41 7.91 2.90 5.03
CA LYS A 41 6.74 3.77 5.22
C LYS A 41 5.70 3.55 4.12
N ALA A 42 4.42 3.66 4.48
CA ALA A 42 3.35 3.89 3.52
C ALA A 42 3.15 5.41 3.36
N ILE A 43 3.24 5.91 2.12
CA ILE A 43 3.35 7.35 1.84
C ILE A 43 2.43 7.75 0.68
N ASP A 44 1.35 8.43 1.04
CA ASP A 44 0.50 9.31 0.24
C ASP A 44 -0.05 10.47 1.13
N PRO A 45 0.76 11.52 1.32
CA PRO A 45 1.62 11.68 2.51
C PRO A 45 1.63 10.56 3.57
N GLU A 46 2.43 10.65 4.64
CA GLU A 46 2.49 9.58 5.66
C GLU A 46 1.09 9.04 6.06
N LEU A 47 0.84 7.76 5.79
CA LEU A 47 -0.44 7.13 6.10
C LEU A 47 -0.39 6.53 7.50
N ILE A 48 -1.07 7.14 8.47
CA ILE A 48 -1.15 6.64 9.84
C ILE A 48 -2.27 5.63 10.02
N SER A 49 -2.06 4.62 10.87
CA SER A 49 -3.05 3.55 11.13
C SER A 49 -3.51 2.77 9.88
N ALA A 50 -2.73 2.81 8.80
CA ALA A 50 -2.93 1.99 7.61
C ALA A 50 -2.58 0.54 7.91
N THR A 51 -3.24 -0.39 7.23
CA THR A 51 -2.89 -1.81 7.27
C THR A 51 -1.92 -2.10 6.13
N VAL A 52 -0.76 -2.65 6.46
CA VAL A 52 0.22 -3.16 5.50
C VAL A 52 0.25 -4.67 5.61
N CYS A 53 0.01 -5.39 4.52
CA CYS A 53 0.06 -6.84 4.48
C CYS A 53 1.05 -7.35 3.43
N LEU A 54 1.56 -8.56 3.65
CA LEU A 54 2.27 -9.35 2.64
C LEU A 54 1.23 -10.09 1.80
N ASP A 55 1.10 -9.72 0.52
CA ASP A 55 0.17 -10.34 -0.43
C ASP A 55 0.68 -11.73 -0.85
N LEU A 56 0.21 -12.76 -0.17
CA LEU A 56 0.66 -14.13 -0.34
C LEU A 56 -0.08 -14.85 -1.47
N ASN A 57 -1.30 -14.42 -1.78
CA ASN A 57 -2.12 -15.02 -2.83
C ASN A 57 -2.04 -14.27 -4.17
N ARG A 58 -1.36 -13.10 -4.21
CA ARG A 58 -1.14 -12.24 -5.37
C ARG A 58 -2.44 -11.66 -5.93
N ASP A 59 -3.38 -11.34 -5.06
CA ASP A 59 -4.66 -10.74 -5.47
C ASP A 59 -4.71 -9.21 -5.30
N GLY A 60 -3.62 -8.60 -4.81
CA GLY A 60 -3.53 -7.15 -4.61
C GLY A 60 -4.35 -6.62 -3.44
N ASN A 61 -4.90 -7.48 -2.58
CA ASN A 61 -5.74 -7.10 -1.43
C ASN A 61 -5.19 -7.67 -0.13
N CYS A 62 -5.40 -6.96 0.98
CA CYS A 62 -5.12 -7.51 2.29
C CYS A 62 -6.18 -8.51 2.75
N SER A 63 -5.85 -9.79 2.62
CA SER A 63 -6.69 -10.91 3.03
C SER A 63 -6.50 -11.25 4.52
N ALA A 64 -7.56 -11.76 5.18
CA ALA A 64 -7.56 -12.02 6.62
C ALA A 64 -6.52 -13.07 7.10
N ASN A 65 -5.98 -13.88 6.19
CA ASN A 65 -4.99 -14.91 6.50
C ASN A 65 -3.54 -14.47 6.19
N GLU A 66 -3.34 -13.21 5.82
CA GLU A 66 -2.03 -12.68 5.44
C GLU A 66 -1.32 -12.00 6.61
N LEU A 67 0.02 -12.04 6.56
CA LEU A 67 0.84 -11.36 7.55
C LEU A 67 0.65 -9.85 7.40
N SER A 68 0.24 -9.18 8.47
CA SER A 68 -0.06 -7.76 8.45
C SER A 68 0.54 -7.01 9.64
N ALA A 69 0.74 -5.71 9.44
CA ALA A 69 1.17 -4.73 10.41
C ALA A 69 0.35 -3.45 10.24
N THR A 70 0.35 -2.61 11.27
CA THR A 70 -0.29 -1.30 11.23
C THR A 70 0.78 -0.22 11.21
N THR A 71 0.60 0.81 10.39
CA THR A 71 1.53 1.94 10.37
C THR A 71 1.43 2.79 11.64
N ASP A 72 2.57 3.29 12.12
CA ASP A 72 2.64 4.21 13.25
C ASP A 72 2.30 5.66 12.87
N GLY A 73 2.45 6.58 13.83
CA GLY A 73 2.18 8.00 13.64
C GLY A 73 3.13 8.75 12.70
N ASN A 74 4.07 8.06 12.05
CA ASN A 74 4.88 8.62 10.95
C ASN A 74 4.74 7.74 9.69
N GLY A 75 3.66 6.98 9.57
CA GLY A 75 3.42 6.06 8.46
C GLY A 75 4.36 4.85 8.39
N LYS A 76 5.16 4.59 9.44
CA LYS A 76 6.15 3.50 9.42
C LYS A 76 5.51 2.17 9.77
N TYR A 77 5.87 1.11 9.04
CA TYR A 77 5.49 -0.26 9.36
C TYR A 77 6.73 -1.16 9.57
N GLN A 78 6.51 -2.31 10.19
CA GLN A 78 7.46 -3.42 10.25
C GLN A 78 6.71 -4.75 10.20
N LEU A 79 7.14 -5.64 9.31
CA LEU A 79 6.64 -7.00 9.15
C LEU A 79 7.78 -7.99 9.34
N ASN A 80 7.54 -9.04 10.12
CA ASN A 80 8.45 -10.17 10.22
C ASN A 80 8.02 -11.21 9.20
N VAL A 81 8.86 -11.45 8.20
CA VAL A 81 8.60 -12.40 7.11
C VAL A 81 9.66 -13.49 7.12
N SER A 82 9.29 -14.71 6.76
CA SER A 82 10.26 -15.80 6.64
C SER A 82 11.24 -15.56 5.48
N SER A 83 12.40 -16.24 5.55
CA SER A 83 13.36 -16.21 4.44
C SER A 83 12.77 -16.73 3.11
N ASP A 84 11.81 -17.66 3.15
CA ASP A 84 11.14 -18.16 1.94
C ASP A 84 10.21 -17.11 1.35
N GLN A 85 9.51 -16.35 2.21
CA GLN A 85 8.67 -15.22 1.78
C GLN A 85 9.51 -14.09 1.16
N MET A 86 10.68 -13.78 1.73
CA MET A 86 11.60 -12.80 1.14
C MET A 86 12.03 -13.14 -0.30
N ASN A 87 12.13 -14.44 -0.63
CA ASN A 87 12.56 -14.90 -1.95
C ASN A 87 11.38 -15.29 -2.87
N GLY A 88 10.14 -15.07 -2.41
CA GLY A 88 8.93 -15.56 -3.07
C GLY A 88 8.36 -14.64 -4.15
N ASN A 89 8.98 -13.48 -4.43
CA ASN A 89 8.44 -12.42 -5.29
C ASN A 89 7.00 -12.05 -4.88
N TYR A 90 6.82 -11.74 -3.60
CA TYR A 90 5.58 -11.21 -3.04
C TYR A 90 5.65 -9.68 -2.97
N SER A 91 4.49 -9.06 -2.96
CA SER A 91 4.33 -7.62 -2.77
C SER A 91 3.80 -7.31 -1.38
N LEU A 92 4.01 -6.06 -0.97
CA LEU A 92 3.36 -5.44 0.17
C LEU A 92 2.20 -4.61 -0.34
N VAL A 93 1.06 -4.71 0.34
CA VAL A 93 -0.14 -3.94 0.02
C VAL A 93 -0.48 -3.06 1.23
N ALA A 94 -0.69 -1.77 1.00
CA ALA A 94 -1.14 -0.80 2.00
C ALA A 94 -2.56 -0.33 1.68
N VAL A 95 -3.46 -0.46 2.64
CA VAL A 95 -4.87 -0.07 2.55
C VAL A 95 -5.35 0.56 3.84
N ASN A 96 -6.46 1.29 3.77
CA ASN A 96 -7.02 2.07 4.88
C ASN A 96 -5.99 3.09 5.42
N GLY A 97 -6.26 3.61 6.61
CA GLY A 97 -5.42 4.61 7.26
C GLY A 97 -5.91 6.02 6.97
N VAL A 98 -5.13 6.98 7.45
CA VAL A 98 -5.45 8.39 7.40
C VAL A 98 -4.18 9.12 6.97
N ASP A 99 -4.30 10.04 6.01
CA ASP A 99 -3.22 10.97 5.66
C ASP A 99 -2.94 11.85 6.89
N GLU A 100 -1.70 11.80 7.40
CA GLU A 100 -1.29 12.48 8.64
C GLU A 100 -1.53 14.00 8.58
N GLU A 101 -1.31 14.60 7.42
CA GLU A 101 -1.33 16.05 7.23
C GLU A 101 -2.76 16.60 7.20
N SER A 102 -3.66 15.89 6.53
CA SER A 102 -5.04 16.34 6.34
C SER A 102 -6.06 15.76 7.29
N GLY A 103 -5.78 14.58 7.84
CA GLY A 103 -6.77 13.80 8.56
C GLY A 103 -7.81 13.14 7.65
N GLU A 104 -7.63 13.14 6.33
CA GLU A 104 -8.53 12.46 5.39
C GLU A 104 -8.25 10.96 5.35
N ALA A 105 -9.30 10.15 5.26
CA ALA A 105 -9.16 8.71 5.14
C ALA A 105 -8.57 8.33 3.78
N PHE A 106 -7.54 7.49 3.77
CA PHE A 106 -6.99 6.93 2.54
C PHE A 106 -7.99 5.92 1.94
N LYS A 107 -8.34 6.11 0.66
CA LYS A 107 -9.38 5.34 -0.04
C LYS A 107 -8.82 4.38 -1.10
N GLY A 108 -7.55 4.53 -1.47
CA GLY A 108 -6.89 3.70 -2.46
C GLY A 108 -6.26 2.43 -1.90
N THR A 109 -5.51 1.78 -2.77
CA THR A 109 -4.57 0.70 -2.45
C THR A 109 -3.20 1.08 -3.02
N LEU A 110 -2.15 0.93 -2.22
CA LEU A 110 -0.77 1.08 -2.68
C LEU A 110 -0.04 -0.25 -2.61
N ILE A 111 0.81 -0.53 -3.59
CA ILE A 111 1.55 -1.78 -3.71
C ILE A 111 3.05 -1.50 -3.84
N ALA A 112 3.88 -2.39 -3.30
CA ALA A 112 5.31 -2.38 -3.53
C ALA A 112 5.88 -3.80 -3.51
N ASP A 113 6.66 -4.18 -4.52
CA ASP A 113 7.38 -5.46 -4.50
C ASP A 113 8.46 -5.49 -3.43
N ILE A 114 8.65 -6.65 -2.80
CA ILE A 114 9.73 -6.86 -1.84
C ILE A 114 11.02 -7.17 -2.60
N ASN A 115 11.97 -6.23 -2.59
CA ASN A 115 13.32 -6.43 -3.13
C ASN A 115 14.44 -6.25 -2.09
N GLY A 116 14.07 -6.10 -0.82
CA GLY A 116 14.98 -5.90 0.29
C GLY A 116 14.26 -5.77 1.63
N THR A 117 15.00 -5.41 2.68
CA THR A 117 14.46 -5.22 4.04
C THR A 117 13.96 -3.81 4.32
N SER A 118 14.20 -2.88 3.38
CA SER A 118 13.75 -1.49 3.44
C SER A 118 12.89 -1.21 2.22
N GLN A 119 11.57 -1.14 2.38
CA GLN A 119 10.63 -0.99 1.28
C GLN A 119 9.61 0.11 1.58
N ASN A 120 9.62 1.22 0.86
CA ASN A 120 8.52 2.18 0.95
C ASN A 120 7.38 1.74 0.04
N ILE A 121 6.16 2.08 0.44
CA ILE A 121 4.93 1.80 -0.30
C ILE A 121 4.34 3.16 -0.67
N THR A 122 4.34 3.49 -1.95
CA THR A 122 3.95 4.80 -2.49
C THR A 122 3.18 4.63 -3.81
N PRO A 123 2.51 5.68 -4.32
CA PRO A 123 1.96 5.65 -5.67
C PRO A 123 3.00 5.31 -6.75
N LEU A 124 4.27 5.73 -6.55
CA LEU A 124 5.36 5.38 -7.47
C LEU A 124 5.69 3.89 -7.43
N THR A 125 5.83 3.29 -6.25
CA THR A 125 6.11 1.84 -6.16
C THR A 125 4.94 1.01 -6.64
N THR A 126 3.71 1.54 -6.57
CA THR A 126 2.51 0.91 -7.11
C THR A 126 2.59 0.87 -8.63
N LEU A 127 2.90 2.00 -9.28
CA LEU A 127 3.14 2.02 -10.72
C LEU A 127 4.31 1.09 -11.12
N MET A 128 5.35 1.01 -10.29
CA MET A 128 6.49 0.11 -10.56
C MET A 128 6.08 -1.36 -10.49
N HIS A 129 5.25 -1.72 -9.50
CA HIS A 129 4.69 -3.07 -9.36
C HIS A 129 3.92 -3.47 -10.63
N GLU A 130 3.01 -2.60 -11.09
CA GLU A 130 2.25 -2.85 -12.32
C GLU A 130 3.16 -2.94 -13.56
N GLN A 131 4.18 -2.09 -13.64
CA GLN A 131 5.12 -2.10 -14.76
C GLN A 131 5.95 -3.39 -14.82
N MET A 132 6.33 -3.94 -13.67
CA MET A 132 7.15 -5.16 -13.60
C MET A 132 6.46 -6.38 -14.20
N GLN A 133 5.13 -6.36 -14.29
CA GLN A 133 4.33 -7.42 -14.93
C GLN A 133 4.59 -7.53 -16.45
N TYR A 134 5.14 -6.48 -17.08
CA TYR A 134 5.47 -6.43 -18.51
C TYR A 134 6.93 -6.79 -18.84
N GLY A 135 7.77 -7.02 -17.82
CA GLY A 135 9.17 -7.47 -17.95
C GLY A 135 10.23 -6.38 -17.73
N SER A 136 11.48 -6.81 -17.49
CA SER A 136 12.57 -5.92 -17.02
C SER A 136 12.93 -4.78 -17.96
N ASP A 137 12.87 -5.00 -19.28
CA ASP A 137 13.21 -3.97 -20.28
C ASP A 137 12.21 -2.81 -20.26
N GLN A 138 11.03 -3.03 -19.67
CA GLN A 138 9.95 -2.04 -19.59
C GLN A 138 10.11 -1.06 -18.44
N MET A 139 10.97 -1.37 -17.46
CA MET A 139 11.32 -0.41 -16.42
C MET A 139 12.07 0.80 -17.00
N GLN A 140 12.86 0.62 -18.06
CA GLN A 140 13.52 1.75 -18.72
C GLN A 140 12.50 2.70 -19.37
N LYS A 141 11.43 2.17 -19.98
CA LYS A 141 10.36 3.00 -20.54
C LYS A 141 9.61 3.76 -19.45
N MET A 142 9.43 3.14 -18.29
CA MET A 142 8.85 3.81 -17.14
C MET A 142 9.75 4.94 -16.63
N GLU A 143 11.05 4.71 -16.46
CA GLU A 143 11.99 5.78 -16.10
C GLU A 143 11.94 6.94 -17.09
N ASP A 144 11.94 6.63 -18.40
CA ASP A 144 11.88 7.62 -19.47
C ASP A 144 10.54 8.42 -19.43
N SER A 145 9.43 7.73 -19.24
CA SER A 145 8.08 8.34 -19.24
C SER A 145 7.83 9.17 -17.99
N VAL A 146 8.25 8.67 -16.83
CA VAL A 146 8.06 9.30 -15.52
C VAL A 146 9.12 10.37 -15.23
N GLY A 147 10.30 10.25 -15.85
CA GLY A 147 11.43 11.16 -15.62
C GLY A 147 12.09 10.98 -14.26
N LEU A 148 12.03 9.77 -13.69
CA LEU A 148 12.62 9.40 -12.40
C LEU A 148 13.47 8.15 -12.54
N SER A 149 14.54 8.06 -11.75
CA SER A 149 15.32 6.83 -11.64
C SER A 149 14.57 5.77 -10.81
N PHE A 150 14.85 4.50 -11.08
CA PHE A 150 14.36 3.36 -10.29
C PHE A 150 14.64 3.51 -8.79
N ASP A 151 15.80 4.07 -8.45
CA ASP A 151 16.22 4.33 -7.07
C ASP A 151 15.37 5.43 -6.43
N ASP A 152 15.12 6.54 -7.12
CA ASP A 152 14.31 7.65 -6.58
C ASP A 152 12.84 7.27 -6.38
N MET A 153 12.31 6.37 -7.20
CA MET A 153 10.91 5.92 -7.07
C MET A 153 10.65 5.06 -5.82
N GLN A 154 11.69 4.47 -5.23
CA GLN A 154 11.58 3.61 -4.03
C GLN A 154 11.99 4.32 -2.73
N LYS A 155 12.62 5.49 -2.83
CA LYS A 155 13.01 6.29 -1.68
C LYS A 155 11.81 6.83 -0.93
N ASN A 156 12.08 7.35 0.26
CA ASN A 156 11.11 8.15 0.98
C ASN A 156 10.91 9.49 0.24
N ILE A 157 9.80 9.59 -0.50
CA ILE A 157 9.46 10.75 -1.34
C ILE A 157 9.24 12.04 -0.53
N ILE A 158 8.85 11.94 0.74
CA ILE A 158 8.71 13.10 1.64
C ILE A 158 10.09 13.62 2.06
N THR A 159 11.02 12.72 2.42
CA THR A 159 12.41 13.11 2.69
C THR A 159 13.06 13.74 1.47
N LEU A 160 12.91 13.13 0.28
CA LEU A 160 13.44 13.70 -0.96
C LEU A 160 12.92 15.12 -1.23
N ALA A 161 11.60 15.33 -1.07
CA ALA A 161 10.98 16.63 -1.30
C ALA A 161 11.47 17.69 -0.30
N ASN A 162 11.58 17.34 0.99
CA ASN A 162 12.08 18.24 2.03
C ASN A 162 13.58 18.57 1.87
N ASP A 163 14.34 17.68 1.23
CA ASP A 163 15.74 17.93 0.83
C ASP A 163 15.85 18.78 -0.46
N GLY A 164 14.71 19.21 -1.03
CA GLY A 164 14.62 20.08 -2.20
C GLY A 164 14.40 19.35 -3.54
N ASN A 165 14.37 18.02 -3.55
CA ASN A 165 14.03 17.22 -4.74
C ASN A 165 12.55 16.82 -4.73
N THR A 166 11.70 17.71 -5.23
CA THR A 166 10.25 17.55 -5.18
C THR A 166 9.67 16.71 -6.32
N THR A 167 10.46 16.29 -7.30
CA THR A 167 9.96 15.62 -8.51
C THR A 167 9.23 14.32 -8.19
N ALA A 168 9.82 13.46 -7.35
CA ALA A 168 9.21 12.18 -6.99
C ALA A 168 7.87 12.38 -6.27
N LEU A 169 7.81 13.31 -5.33
CA LEU A 169 6.56 13.64 -4.64
C LEU A 169 5.50 14.21 -5.58
N LYS A 170 5.87 15.14 -6.47
CA LYS A 170 4.93 15.71 -7.45
C LYS A 170 4.33 14.64 -8.36
N VAL A 171 5.16 13.70 -8.83
CA VAL A 171 4.69 12.57 -9.62
C VAL A 171 3.76 11.69 -8.79
N ALA A 172 4.13 11.33 -7.56
CA ALA A 172 3.30 10.50 -6.69
C ALA A 172 1.92 11.15 -6.44
N LEU A 173 1.89 12.46 -6.14
CA LEU A 173 0.65 13.22 -5.96
C LEU A 173 -0.20 13.26 -7.23
N VAL A 174 0.42 13.41 -8.41
CA VAL A 174 -0.28 13.36 -9.70
C VAL A 174 -0.90 11.99 -9.93
N LEU A 175 -0.15 10.91 -9.68
CA LEU A 175 -0.63 9.54 -9.84
C LEU A 175 -1.83 9.28 -8.94
N GLU A 176 -1.69 9.55 -7.64
CA GLU A 176 -2.75 9.27 -6.68
C GLU A 176 -4.00 10.10 -6.95
N LYS A 177 -3.87 11.42 -7.06
CA LYS A 177 -5.03 12.29 -7.26
C LYS A 177 -5.71 12.05 -8.61
N SER A 178 -5.00 11.53 -9.61
CA SER A 178 -5.61 11.07 -10.86
C SER A 178 -6.36 9.75 -10.67
N ALA A 179 -5.78 8.79 -9.93
CA ALA A 179 -6.41 7.52 -9.62
C ALA A 179 -7.72 7.72 -8.84
N GLU A 180 -7.68 8.51 -7.76
CA GLU A 180 -8.85 8.87 -6.95
C GLU A 180 -9.94 9.59 -7.76
N ALA A 181 -9.55 10.47 -8.69
CA ALA A 181 -10.50 11.19 -9.53
C ALA A 181 -11.20 10.28 -10.55
N ILE A 182 -10.50 9.27 -11.07
CA ILE A 182 -10.99 8.38 -12.13
C ILE A 182 -11.88 7.28 -11.54
N ASP A 183 -11.36 6.52 -10.57
CA ASP A 183 -12.12 5.52 -9.84
C ASP A 183 -11.61 5.38 -8.40
N PRO A 184 -12.23 6.08 -7.43
CA PRO A 184 -11.79 6.05 -6.05
C PRO A 184 -12.08 4.71 -5.35
N LYS A 185 -12.80 3.78 -5.99
CA LYS A 185 -13.08 2.45 -5.42
C LYS A 185 -12.10 1.39 -5.90
N ASP A 186 -11.40 1.66 -6.99
CA ASP A 186 -10.47 0.75 -7.63
C ASP A 186 -9.31 1.53 -8.24
N THR A 187 -8.52 2.17 -7.35
CA THR A 187 -7.39 3.00 -7.80
C THR A 187 -6.31 2.17 -8.50
N ILE A 188 -6.21 0.86 -8.23
CA ILE A 188 -5.27 -0.05 -8.90
C ILE A 188 -5.53 -0.11 -10.41
N LYS A 189 -6.79 -0.11 -10.84
CA LYS A 189 -7.15 -0.10 -12.27
C LYS A 189 -6.46 1.03 -13.05
N PHE A 190 -6.31 2.21 -12.44
CA PHE A 190 -5.59 3.34 -13.03
C PHE A 190 -4.10 3.04 -13.23
N PHE A 191 -3.43 2.44 -12.24
CA PHE A 191 -2.02 2.09 -12.33
C PHE A 191 -1.78 0.98 -13.37
N GLU A 192 -2.67 -0.02 -13.44
CA GLU A 192 -2.63 -1.07 -14.47
C GLU A 192 -2.75 -0.46 -15.89
N ASP A 193 -3.74 0.40 -16.11
CA ASP A 193 -3.99 1.04 -17.41
C ASP A 193 -2.81 1.95 -17.79
N LEU A 194 -2.23 2.66 -16.82
CA LEU A 194 -1.07 3.50 -17.03
C LEU A 194 0.18 2.67 -17.37
N ALA A 195 0.44 1.58 -16.66
CA ALA A 195 1.55 0.66 -16.94
C ALA A 195 1.41 0.05 -18.34
N GLN A 196 0.21 -0.37 -18.73
CA GLN A 196 -0.07 -0.85 -20.08
C GLN A 196 0.25 0.22 -21.14
N LYS A 197 -0.09 1.48 -20.88
CA LYS A 197 0.22 2.59 -21.79
C LYS A 197 1.70 2.90 -21.88
N ILE A 198 2.42 2.85 -20.76
CA ILE A 198 3.89 2.99 -20.74
C ILE A 198 4.55 1.85 -21.53
N ASP A 199 4.07 0.61 -21.42
CA ASP A 199 4.63 -0.53 -22.15
C ASP A 199 4.57 -0.33 -23.68
N VAL A 200 3.52 0.28 -24.20
CA VAL A 200 3.36 0.54 -25.64
C VAL A 200 3.79 1.95 -26.07
N SER A 201 4.33 2.76 -25.15
CA SER A 201 4.65 4.17 -25.41
C SER A 201 5.89 4.34 -26.31
N GLY A 202 5.90 5.44 -27.04
CA GLY A 202 7.06 5.92 -27.77
C GLY A 202 7.91 6.88 -26.94
N LYS A 203 9.14 7.16 -27.38
CA LYS A 203 10.10 8.07 -26.70
C LYS A 203 9.61 9.51 -26.51
N ALA A 204 8.58 9.93 -27.23
CA ALA A 204 8.03 11.29 -27.13
C ALA A 204 6.92 11.40 -26.08
N ASP A 205 6.39 10.26 -25.63
CA ASP A 205 5.32 10.20 -24.65
C ASP A 205 5.92 10.42 -23.27
N ASN A 206 5.25 11.25 -22.48
CA ASN A 206 5.61 11.49 -21.10
C ASN A 206 4.42 11.15 -20.20
N LEU A 207 4.66 11.12 -18.89
CA LEU A 207 3.64 10.79 -17.90
C LEU A 207 2.33 11.57 -18.11
N VAL A 208 2.42 12.89 -18.39
CA VAL A 208 1.23 13.73 -18.53
C VAL A 208 0.38 13.31 -19.73
N SER A 209 1.00 13.09 -20.89
CA SER A 209 0.25 12.64 -22.07
C SER A 209 -0.38 11.26 -21.85
N LEU A 210 0.33 10.34 -21.20
CA LEU A 210 -0.15 8.99 -20.94
C LEU A 210 -1.31 8.96 -19.93
N ILE A 211 -1.24 9.76 -18.85
CA ILE A 211 -2.36 9.92 -17.90
C ILE A 211 -3.59 10.47 -18.63
N LEU A 212 -3.43 11.50 -19.45
CA LEU A 212 -4.55 12.10 -20.19
C LEU A 212 -5.16 11.16 -21.24
N GLU A 213 -4.41 10.18 -21.75
CA GLU A 213 -4.94 9.15 -22.65
C GLU A 213 -5.86 8.16 -21.95
N ILE A 214 -5.54 7.74 -20.72
CA ILE A 214 -6.37 6.80 -19.94
C ILE A 214 -7.48 7.50 -19.16
N THR A 215 -7.41 8.83 -19.04
CA THR A 215 -8.43 9.64 -18.37
C THR A 215 -9.73 9.68 -19.19
N PRO A 216 -10.91 9.46 -18.58
CA PRO A 216 -12.20 9.66 -19.24
C PRO A 216 -12.38 11.09 -19.76
N ASP A 217 -12.99 11.27 -20.94
CA ASP A 217 -13.16 12.60 -21.58
C ASP A 217 -13.83 13.65 -20.66
N SER A 218 -14.74 13.21 -19.78
CA SER A 218 -15.41 14.08 -18.81
C SER A 218 -14.49 14.68 -17.76
N LEU A 219 -13.35 14.05 -17.48
CA LEU A 219 -12.39 14.45 -16.44
C LEU A 219 -11.09 15.04 -17.01
N LYS A 220 -10.79 14.85 -18.31
CA LYS A 220 -9.52 15.28 -18.92
C LYS A 220 -9.13 16.73 -18.63
N SER A 221 -10.08 17.66 -18.71
CA SER A 221 -9.79 19.08 -18.43
C SER A 221 -9.44 19.33 -16.96
N GLN A 222 -10.09 18.62 -16.04
CA GLN A 222 -9.84 18.75 -14.60
C GLN A 222 -8.48 18.13 -14.26
N ILE A 223 -8.24 16.89 -14.70
CA ILE A 223 -6.97 16.19 -14.48
C ILE A 223 -5.80 16.95 -15.12
N SER A 224 -5.94 17.48 -16.34
CA SER A 224 -4.91 18.33 -16.95
C SER A 224 -4.60 19.56 -16.08
N SER A 225 -5.62 20.25 -15.57
CA SER A 225 -5.43 21.43 -14.70
C SER A 225 -4.79 21.07 -13.36
N LEU A 226 -5.13 19.92 -12.79
CA LEU A 226 -4.53 19.38 -11.59
C LEU A 226 -3.03 19.10 -11.80
N ILE A 227 -2.70 18.35 -12.86
CA ILE A 227 -1.31 18.03 -13.23
C ILE A 227 -0.49 19.31 -13.40
N ASP A 228 -0.99 20.27 -14.17
CA ASP A 228 -0.31 21.55 -14.39
C ASP A 228 -0.05 22.28 -13.06
N THR A 229 -1.00 22.22 -12.13
CA THR A 229 -0.88 22.88 -10.83
C THR A 229 0.22 22.22 -9.97
N ILE A 230 0.24 20.89 -9.90
CA ILE A 230 1.19 20.14 -9.09
C ILE A 230 2.60 20.24 -9.67
N MET A 231 2.75 19.97 -10.98
CA MET A 231 4.07 19.94 -11.63
C MET A 231 4.76 21.30 -11.60
N ASN A 232 4.00 22.39 -11.76
CA ASN A 232 4.52 23.77 -11.73
C ASN A 232 4.55 24.41 -10.34
N ALA A 233 4.18 23.67 -9.27
CA ALA A 233 4.22 24.20 -7.92
C ALA A 233 5.66 24.56 -7.49
N LYS A 234 5.79 25.72 -6.82
CA LYS A 234 7.05 26.25 -6.26
C LYS A 234 7.20 26.04 -4.75
N ALA A 235 6.34 25.21 -4.15
CA ALA A 235 6.38 24.95 -2.72
C ALA A 235 7.74 24.38 -2.31
N SER A 236 8.20 24.79 -1.13
CA SER A 236 9.54 24.51 -0.61
C SER A 236 9.63 23.26 0.26
N ASP A 237 8.50 22.73 0.70
CA ASP A 237 8.42 21.48 1.46
C ASP A 237 7.33 20.55 0.90
N ALA A 238 7.36 19.31 1.38
CA ALA A 238 6.50 18.23 0.92
C ALA A 238 5.01 18.47 1.23
N TYR A 239 4.70 19.01 2.41
CA TYR A 239 3.33 19.13 2.89
C TYR A 239 2.59 20.28 2.20
N ASP A 240 3.27 21.39 1.93
CA ASP A 240 2.74 22.47 1.08
C ASP A 240 2.39 21.97 -0.34
N LEU A 241 3.17 21.04 -0.89
CA LEU A 241 2.87 20.43 -2.19
C LEU A 241 1.63 19.52 -2.13
N ALA A 242 1.55 18.67 -1.11
CA ALA A 242 0.42 17.77 -0.90
C ALA A 242 -0.89 18.55 -0.69
N GLU A 243 -0.86 19.58 0.16
CA GLU A 243 -2.02 20.43 0.41
C GLU A 243 -2.46 21.17 -0.85
N LYS A 244 -1.50 21.63 -1.66
CA LYS A 244 -1.82 22.27 -2.94
C LYS A 244 -2.49 21.30 -3.93
N ALA A 245 -2.04 20.05 -3.98
CA ALA A 245 -2.65 19.01 -4.81
C ALA A 245 -4.10 18.75 -4.37
N ARG A 246 -4.31 18.55 -3.06
CA ARG A 246 -5.63 18.34 -2.46
C ARG A 246 -6.58 19.52 -2.71
N SER A 247 -6.15 20.72 -2.36
CA SER A 247 -6.93 21.95 -2.56
C SER A 247 -7.35 22.12 -4.03
N LYS A 248 -6.45 21.80 -4.97
CA LYS A 248 -6.78 21.86 -6.40
C LYS A 248 -7.78 20.78 -6.81
N ALA A 249 -7.65 19.56 -6.33
CA ALA A 249 -8.62 18.49 -6.59
C ALA A 249 -10.03 18.86 -6.08
N ALA A 250 -10.11 19.44 -4.87
CA ALA A 250 -11.35 19.94 -4.30
C ALA A 250 -11.96 21.10 -5.11
N GLU A 251 -11.15 22.08 -5.53
CA GLU A 251 -11.56 23.19 -6.41
C GLU A 251 -12.18 22.68 -7.71
N LEU A 252 -11.57 21.66 -8.32
CA LEU A 252 -12.01 21.04 -9.56
C LEU A 252 -13.21 20.11 -9.39
N GLY A 253 -13.61 19.80 -8.15
CA GLY A 253 -14.72 18.91 -7.83
C GLY A 253 -14.43 17.44 -8.13
N ILE A 254 -13.15 17.06 -8.17
CA ILE A 254 -12.70 15.67 -8.37
C ILE A 254 -12.24 15.01 -7.06
N ASP A 255 -12.30 15.76 -5.96
CA ASP A 255 -12.15 15.25 -4.60
C ASP A 255 -13.53 14.93 -3.98
N GLN A 256 -13.69 13.69 -3.52
CA GLN A 256 -14.98 13.11 -3.12
C GLN A 256 -15.48 13.61 -1.75
N ASP A 257 -14.63 14.22 -0.91
CA ASP A 257 -15.08 14.80 0.37
C ASP A 257 -15.95 16.05 0.16
N GLU A 258 -15.83 16.70 -0.99
CA GLU A 258 -16.72 17.79 -1.44
C GLU A 258 -17.96 17.26 -2.20
N MET A 259 -17.88 16.14 -2.92
CA MET A 259 -19.06 15.54 -3.60
C MET A 259 -20.12 15.06 -2.60
N SER A 260 -19.69 14.52 -1.45
CA SER A 260 -20.58 14.09 -0.38
C SER A 260 -21.16 15.26 0.44
N LYS A 261 -20.42 16.37 0.58
CA LYS A 261 -20.92 17.63 1.19
C LYS A 261 -21.82 18.47 0.28
N LYS A 262 -21.68 18.35 -1.06
CA LYS A 262 -22.51 19.06 -2.05
C LYS A 262 -23.88 18.43 -2.29
N MET A 263 -24.17 17.27 -1.71
CA MET A 263 -25.56 16.80 -1.58
C MET A 263 -26.26 17.62 -0.49
N PRO A 264 -27.33 18.37 -0.80
CA PRO A 264 -28.07 19.07 0.24
C PRO A 264 -28.74 18.06 1.18
N HIS A 265 -28.19 17.91 2.39
CA HIS A 265 -28.95 17.50 3.56
C HIS A 265 -29.89 18.64 3.94
N ASP A 266 -31.03 18.75 3.24
CA ASP A 266 -32.34 19.18 3.76
C ASP A 266 -33.27 19.57 2.61
N MET A 267 -34.37 18.83 2.44
CA MET A 267 -35.62 19.46 2.06
C MET A 267 -36.50 19.59 3.32
N PRO A 268 -36.90 20.81 3.71
CA PRO A 268 -37.89 20.99 4.75
C PRO A 268 -39.30 20.71 4.20
N GLY A 269 -40.00 19.76 4.82
CA GLY A 269 -41.45 19.72 4.90
C GLY A 269 -42.23 19.09 3.73
N THR A 270 -42.98 18.04 4.04
CA THR A 270 -44.37 17.95 3.54
C THR A 270 -45.33 17.89 4.74
N PRO A 271 -46.53 18.49 4.63
CA PRO A 271 -47.38 18.75 5.78
C PRO A 271 -48.22 17.53 6.14
N ASP A 272 -48.43 17.38 7.43
CA ASP A 272 -49.49 16.60 8.05
C ASP A 272 -50.84 16.96 7.40
N THR A 273 -51.48 16.01 6.70
CA THR A 273 -52.89 16.14 6.30
C THR A 273 -53.65 14.90 6.72
N ASN A 274 -54.29 15.08 7.87
CA ASN A 274 -55.43 14.33 8.37
C ASN A 274 -56.48 14.12 7.26
N GLY A 275 -56.87 12.86 7.06
CA GLY A 275 -57.82 12.46 6.02
C GLY A 275 -58.50 11.13 6.34
N THR A 276 -59.28 11.13 7.42
CA THR A 276 -60.48 10.30 7.67
C THR A 276 -60.75 9.12 6.72
N THR A 277 -60.71 7.88 7.25
CA THR A 277 -61.83 6.92 7.15
C THR A 277 -61.80 5.92 8.31
N LYS A 278 -62.82 5.98 9.17
CA LYS A 278 -63.29 4.84 9.97
C LYS A 278 -64.71 4.53 9.49
N PRO A 279 -65.03 3.26 9.23
CA PRO A 279 -66.13 2.68 10.00
C PRO A 279 -65.85 1.23 10.43
N GLY A 280 -66.36 0.84 11.60
CA GLY A 280 -66.51 -0.56 11.98
C GLY A 280 -65.90 -0.95 13.32
N ASN A 281 -66.57 -0.61 14.43
CA ASN A 281 -66.65 -1.53 15.55
C ASN A 281 -68.04 -1.40 16.19
N PRO A 282 -68.93 -2.38 16.02
CA PRO A 282 -70.08 -2.53 16.90
C PRO A 282 -69.67 -3.50 18.00
N ASP A 283 -69.60 -3.02 19.25
CA ASP A 283 -70.28 -3.72 20.33
C ASP A 283 -70.27 -2.86 21.60
N MET A 284 -71.49 -2.55 22.03
CA MET A 284 -71.81 -1.89 23.29
C MET A 284 -71.97 -2.95 24.41
N PRO A 285 -71.83 -2.54 25.68
CA PRO A 285 -71.84 -3.44 26.82
C PRO A 285 -73.26 -3.71 27.32
N LYS A 286 -73.54 -4.94 27.82
CA LYS A 286 -74.60 -5.20 28.82
C LYS A 286 -74.27 -6.40 29.70
N PHE A 287 -74.32 -6.14 31.01
CA PHE A 287 -74.28 -7.02 32.19
C PHE A 287 -72.92 -7.54 32.65
#